data_AF-A0A930W4J2-F1
#
_entry.id   AF-A0A930W4J2-F1
#
_cell.length_a   1.000
_cell.length_b   1.000
_cell.length_c   1.000
_cell.angle_alpha   90.00
_cell.angle_beta   90.00
_cell.angle_gamma   90.00
#
_symmetry.space_group_name_H-M   'P 1'
#
loop_
_entity.id
_entity.type
_entity.pdbx_description
1 polymer ?
#
loop_
_entity_poly.entity_id
_entity_poly.type
_entity_poly.pdbx_seq_one_letter_code
_entity_poly.pdbx_strand_id
1 'polypeptide(L)' 'MADKNILVLCYSRCTTCKRALKWLDEHGVSYTLRDIKEENPTVEELAEWHKLSGLSIRKF' A
#
# COMPACT_ATOMS: atom_id res chain seq x y z
N MET A 1 7.99 -14.75 15.66
CA MET A 1 8.64 -13.53 15.13
C MET A 1 7.61 -12.85 14.25
N ALA A 2 7.36 -11.55 14.43
CA ALA A 2 6.25 -10.86 13.80
C ALA A 2 6.38 -10.84 12.27
N ASP A 3 5.50 -11.60 11.63
CA ASP A 3 5.25 -11.63 10.19
C ASP A 3 4.67 -10.27 9.80
N LYS A 4 5.53 -9.25 9.64
CA LYS A 4 5.15 -7.97 9.06
C LYS A 4 4.91 -8.19 7.58
N ASN A 5 3.75 -8.71 7.22
CA ASN A 5 3.31 -8.78 5.85
C ASN A 5 3.02 -7.36 5.36
N ILE A 6 4.02 -6.70 4.76
CA ILE A 6 3.91 -5.33 4.29
C ILE A 6 3.03 -5.33 3.05
N LEU A 7 1.81 -4.79 3.16
CA LEU A 7 0.90 -4.64 2.04
C LEU A 7 1.28 -3.39 1.24
N VAL A 8 1.77 -3.58 0.02
CA VAL A 8 2.05 -2.49 -0.91
C VAL A 8 0.87 -2.35 -1.85
N LEU A 9 0.05 -1.34 -1.57
CA LEU A 9 -1.02 -0.90 -2.44
C LEU A 9 -0.40 -0.20 -3.65
N CYS A 10 -0.48 -0.83 -4.81
CA CYS A 10 0.07 -0.29 -6.03
C CYS A 10 -0.96 -0.27 -7.16
N TYR A 11 -0.76 0.56 -8.19
CA TYR A 11 -1.46 0.39 -9.46
C TYR A 11 -0.44 0.16 -10.59
N SER A 12 -0.78 -0.71 -11.52
CA SER A 12 0.12 -1.25 -12.54
C SER A 12 0.77 -0.24 -13.50
N ARG A 13 0.26 1.01 -13.63
CA ARG A 13 0.93 2.09 -14.41
C ARG A 13 1.68 3.12 -13.56
N CYS A 14 1.78 2.91 -12.24
CA CYS A 14 2.53 3.82 -11.37
C CYS A 14 4.04 3.59 -11.51
N THR A 15 4.77 4.60 -11.96
CA THR A 15 6.25 4.57 -11.97
C THR A 15 6.81 4.68 -10.54
N THR A 16 6.12 5.37 -9.64
CA THR A 16 6.48 5.51 -8.23
C THR A 16 6.44 4.17 -7.50
N CYS A 17 5.41 3.34 -7.75
CA CYS A 17 5.38 1.99 -7.19
C CYS A 17 6.57 1.15 -7.62
N LYS A 18 6.89 1.14 -8.92
CA LYS A 18 8.00 0.30 -9.44
C LYS A 18 9.31 0.65 -8.74
N ARG A 19 9.53 1.94 -8.44
CA ARG A 19 10.66 2.41 -7.63
C ARG A 19 10.59 1.94 -6.18
N ALA A 20 9.41 2.03 -5.54
CA ALA A 20 9.21 1.58 -4.16
C ALA A 20 9.42 0.06 -4.01
N LEU A 21 8.91 -0.74 -4.95
CA LEU A 21 9.11 -2.19 -5.00
C LEU A 21 10.56 -2.57 -5.18
N LYS A 22 11.28 -1.87 -6.06
CA LYS A 22 12.71 -2.05 -6.24
C LYS A 22 13.47 -1.73 -4.95
N TRP A 23 13.11 -0.64 -4.27
CA TRP A 23 13.72 -0.29 -2.98
C TRP A 23 13.46 -1.37 -1.91
N LEU A 24 12.23 -1.90 -1.84
CA LEU A 24 11.89 -2.97 -0.90
C LEU A 24 12.64 -4.28 -1.22
N ASP A 25 12.79 -4.61 -2.50
CA ASP A 25 13.55 -5.77 -2.98
C ASP A 25 15.05 -5.65 -2.65
N GLU A 26 15.64 -4.47 -2.89
CA GLU A 26 17.02 -4.15 -2.51
C GLU A 26 17.25 -4.22 -0.99
N HIS A 27 16.23 -3.91 -0.19
CA HIS A 27 16.27 -4.02 1.26
C HIS A 27 15.90 -5.43 1.79
N GLY A 28 15.57 -6.39 0.92
CA GLY A 28 15.22 -7.77 1.30
C GLY A 28 13.93 -7.87 2.11
N VAL A 29 13.01 -6.91 1.93
CA VAL A 29 11.77 -6.84 2.68
C VAL A 29 10.70 -7.66 1.96
N SER A 30 10.11 -8.63 2.64
CA SER A 30 8.96 -9.38 2.10
C SER A 30 7.71 -8.49 2.12
N TYR A 31 7.13 -8.24 0.94
CA TYR A 31 5.91 -7.47 0.79
C TYR A 31 4.89 -8.19 -0.08
N THR A 32 3.61 -7.94 0.17
CA THR A 32 2.51 -8.39 -0.68
C THR A 32 2.05 -7.22 -1.54
N LEU A 33 2.10 -7.40 -2.86
CA LEU A 33 1.56 -6.44 -3.81
C LEU A 33 0.05 -6.62 -3.96
N ARG A 34 -0.73 -5.55 -3.74
CA ARG A 34 -2.18 -5.52 -4.00
C ARG A 34 -2.51 -4.40 -4.98
N ASP A 35 -3.15 -4.75 -6.10
CA ASP A 35 -3.49 -3.76 -7.13
C ASP A 35 -4.80 -3.04 -6.76
N ILE A 36 -4.71 -1.75 -6.41
CA ILE A 36 -5.87 -0.93 -5.97
C ILE A 36 -6.92 -0.71 -7.07
N LYS A 37 -6.58 -0.99 -8.33
CA LYS A 37 -7.48 -0.81 -9.47
C LYS A 37 -8.32 -2.06 -9.69
N GLU A 38 -7.75 -3.24 -9.46
CA GLU A 38 -8.43 -4.53 -9.65
C GLU A 38 -9.22 -4.91 -8.40
N GLU A 39 -8.59 -4.81 -7.22
CA GLU A 39 -9.28 -4.87 -5.93
C GLU A 39 -9.52 -3.46 -5.40
N ASN A 40 -10.70 -2.93 -5.70
CA ASN A 40 -11.13 -1.63 -5.23
C ASN A 40 -11.46 -1.78 -3.73
N PRO A 41 -10.69 -1.19 -2.81
CA PRO A 41 -10.98 -1.30 -1.39
C PRO A 41 -12.34 -0.67 -1.11
N THR A 42 -13.11 -1.29 -0.22
CA THR A 42 -14.40 -0.76 0.20
C THR A 42 -14.20 0.55 0.98
N VAL A 43 -15.22 1.40 0.98
CA VAL A 43 -15.20 2.67 1.73
C VAL A 43 -14.88 2.45 3.21
N GLU A 44 -15.32 1.33 3.77
CA GLU A 44 -15.09 0.91 5.15
C GLU A 44 -13.59 0.64 5.42
N GLU A 45 -12.92 -0.14 4.58
CA GLU A 45 -11.48 -0.41 4.70
C GLU A 45 -10.64 0.88 4.51
N LEU A 46 -11.01 1.71 3.54
CA LEU A 46 -10.40 3.01 3.32
C LEU A 46 -10.55 3.92 4.54
N ALA A 47 -11.72 3.94 5.18
CA ALA A 47 -11.97 4.73 6.38
C ALA A 47 -11.14 4.22 7.58
N GLU A 48 -10.95 2.91 7.71
CA GLU A 48 -10.07 2.35 8.74
C GLU A 48 -8.60 2.72 8.50
N TRP A 49 -8.09 2.56 7.28
CA TRP A 49 -6.72 2.98 6.94
C TRP A 49 -6.52 4.48 7.11
N HIS A 50 -7.54 5.27 6.77
CA HIS A 50 -7.54 6.71 6.98
C HIS A 50 -7.45 7.07 8.47
N LYS A 51 -8.26 6.41 9.30
CA LYS A 51 -8.26 6.58 10.76
C LYS A 51 -6.93 6.17 11.39
N LEU A 52 -6.30 5.11 10.88
CA LEU A 52 -4.97 4.67 11.30
C LEU A 52 -3.86 5.62 10.83
N SER A 53 -4.02 6.20 9.64
CA SER A 53 -3.02 7.09 9.04
C SER A 53 -2.98 8.48 9.70
N GLY A 54 -4.09 8.91 10.31
CA GLY A 54 -4.15 10.19 11.02
C GLY A 54 -4.02 11.43 10.12
N LEU A 55 -4.03 11.25 8.79
CA LEU A 55 -3.98 12.32 7.80
C LEU A 55 -5.39 12.88 7.59
N SER A 56 -5.53 14.21 7.50
CA SER A 56 -6.83 14.83 7.25
C SER A 56 -7.42 14.41 5.88
N ILE A 57 -8.69 14.00 5.84
CA ILE A 57 -9.42 13.53 4.63
C ILE A 57 -9.32 14.49 3.43
N ARG A 58 -9.09 15.78 3.71
CA ARG A 58 -8.97 16.85 2.73
C ARG A 58 -7.66 16.82 1.93
N LYS A 59 -6.72 15.95 2.30
CA LYS A 59 -5.39 15.76 1.67
C LYS A 59 -5.16 14.34 1.17
N PHE A 60 -6.17 13.47 1.28
CA PHE A 60 -6.10 12.08 0.82
C PHE A 60 -6.51 11.97 -0.65
#